data_AF-A0A952M110-F1
#
_entry.id   AF-A0A952M110-F1
#
_cell.length_a   1.000
_cell.length_b   1.000
_cell.length_c   1.000
_cell.angle_alpha   90.00
_cell.angle_beta   90.00
_cell.angle_gamma   90.00
#
_symmetry.space_group_name_H-M   'P 1'
#
loop_
_entity.id
_entity.type
_entity.pdbx_description
1 polymer ?
#
loop_
_entity_poly.entity_id
_entity_poly.type
_entity_poly.pdbx_seq_one_letter_code
_entity_poly.pdbx_strand_id
1 'polypeptide(L)'
;MLGSSENQEEIQKALVDGTTRIKRFVKKFSLNPQDEADCIQESIARVLEQSRKKSVRNPVAYAMSVAKNIVFKSANQSAVSVGGEEGRSSP
;
A
#
# COMPACT_ATOMS: atom_id res chain seq x y z
N MET A 1 -7.30 18.39 -26.17
CA MET A 1 -7.02 17.21 -25.32
C MET A 1 -6.74 17.71 -23.91
N LEU A 2 -7.74 17.75 -23.02
CA LEU A 2 -7.60 18.25 -21.63
C LEU A 2 -7.94 17.20 -20.55
N GLY A 3 -8.56 16.07 -20.92
CA GLY A 3 -9.13 15.12 -19.95
C GLY A 3 -8.16 14.30 -19.09
N SER A 4 -6.84 14.31 -19.37
CA SER A 4 -5.88 13.57 -18.54
C SER A 4 -5.54 14.29 -17.24
N SER A 5 -5.55 15.62 -17.25
CA SER A 5 -5.21 16.46 -16.09
C SER A 5 -6.36 16.55 -15.09
N GLU A 6 -7.59 16.77 -15.60
CA GLU A 6 -8.81 16.82 -14.77
C GLU A 6 -9.03 15.48 -14.03
N ASN A 7 -8.87 14.36 -14.75
CA ASN A 7 -8.95 13.04 -14.13
C ASN A 7 -7.86 12.82 -13.07
N GLN A 8 -6.65 13.38 -13.21
CA GLN A 8 -5.63 13.28 -12.16
C GLN A 8 -6.03 14.04 -10.89
N GLU A 9 -6.59 15.24 -11.04
CA GLU A 9 -7.05 16.06 -9.91
C GLU A 9 -8.21 15.39 -9.16
N GLU A 10 -9.14 14.76 -9.87
CA GLU A 10 -10.23 13.99 -9.27
C GLU A 10 -9.70 12.79 -8.45
N ILE A 11 -8.73 12.06 -8.99
CA ILE A 11 -8.07 10.95 -8.30
C ILE A 11 -7.36 11.46 -7.04
N GLN A 12 -6.60 12.56 -7.13
CA GLN A 12 -5.90 13.14 -5.99
C GLN A 12 -6.88 13.59 -4.91
N LYS A 13 -7.95 14.30 -5.29
CA LYS A 13 -9.00 14.73 -4.37
C LYS A 13 -9.65 13.54 -3.67
N ALA A 14 -10.01 12.50 -4.42
CA ALA A 14 -10.59 11.29 -3.84
C ALA A 14 -9.63 10.57 -2.87
N LEU A 15 -8.32 10.59 -3.15
CA LEU A 15 -7.31 10.04 -2.25
C LEU A 15 -7.16 10.88 -0.98
N VAL A 16 -7.13 12.21 -1.08
CA VAL A 16 -7.08 13.12 0.08
C VAL A 16 -8.32 12.92 0.95
N ASP A 17 -9.52 12.98 0.36
CA ASP A 17 -10.79 12.77 1.06
C ASP A 17 -10.87 11.36 1.68
N GLY A 18 -10.29 10.37 1.00
CA GLY A 18 -10.25 8.97 1.43
C GLY A 18 -9.12 8.60 2.40
N THR A 19 -8.16 9.50 2.64
CA THR A 19 -6.90 9.18 3.36
C THR A 19 -7.17 8.64 4.76
N THR A 20 -8.13 9.22 5.49
CA THR A 20 -8.52 8.74 6.84
C THR A 20 -9.02 7.29 6.81
N ARG A 21 -9.74 6.89 5.77
CA ARG A 21 -10.23 5.51 5.60
C ARG A 21 -9.09 4.55 5.27
N ILE A 22 -8.16 4.98 4.41
CA ILE A 22 -6.96 4.21 4.05
C ILE A 22 -6.10 3.99 5.30
N LYS A 23 -5.81 5.05 6.07
CA LYS A 23 -5.08 4.97 7.35
C LYS A 23 -5.72 4.00 8.33
N ARG A 24 -7.02 4.15 8.59
CA ARG A 24 -7.77 3.25 9.49
C ARG A 24 -7.71 1.80 9.02
N PHE A 25 -7.73 1.55 7.70
CA PHE A 25 -7.61 0.21 7.15
C PHE A 25 -6.21 -0.36 7.37
N VAL A 26 -5.15 0.36 6.99
CA VAL A 26 -3.76 -0.09 7.17
C VAL A 26 -3.47 -0.38 8.64
N LYS A 27 -3.90 0.52 9.55
CA LYS A 27 -3.72 0.34 11.00
C LYS A 27 -4.37 -0.94 11.56
N LYS A 28 -5.39 -1.50 10.90
CA LYS A 28 -5.98 -2.79 11.32
C LYS A 28 -5.11 -4.00 10.99
N PHE A 29 -4.18 -3.87 10.03
CA PHE A 29 -3.38 -4.99 9.54
C PHE A 29 -1.89 -4.79 9.80
N SER A 30 -1.39 -3.56 9.93
CA SER A 30 0.01 -3.27 10.22
C SER A 30 0.32 -3.55 11.69
N LEU A 31 1.44 -4.24 11.93
CA LEU A 31 1.93 -4.54 13.27
C LEU A 31 2.84 -3.43 13.81
N ASN A 32 3.42 -2.61 12.92
CA ASN A 32 4.32 -1.50 13.28
C ASN A 32 3.85 -0.16 12.66
N PRO A 33 4.08 0.96 13.36
CA PRO A 33 3.74 2.29 12.87
C PRO A 33 4.64 2.78 11.72
N GLN A 34 5.89 2.31 11.62
CA GLN A 34 6.77 2.63 10.49
C GLN A 34 6.25 1.96 9.20
N ASP A 35 5.94 0.67 9.25
CA ASP A 35 5.30 -0.07 8.16
C ASP A 35 3.95 0.54 7.75
N GLU A 36 3.22 1.18 8.67
CA GLU A 36 1.96 1.87 8.37
C GLU A 36 2.18 3.04 7.40
N ALA A 37 3.13 3.93 7.70
CA ALA A 37 3.39 5.12 6.89
C ALA A 37 3.86 4.74 5.48
N ASP A 38 4.82 3.81 5.38
CA ASP A 38 5.31 3.27 4.11
C ASP A 38 4.19 2.62 3.30
N CYS A 39 3.34 1.80 3.94
CA CYS A 39 2.22 1.15 3.28
C CYS A 39 1.21 2.17 2.73
N ILE A 40 0.90 3.24 3.46
CA ILE A 40 -0.01 4.29 2.99
C ILE A 40 0.59 5.03 1.79
N GLN A 41 1.85 5.45 1.90
CA GLN A 41 2.53 6.21 0.86
C GLN A 41 2.64 5.41 -0.44
N GLU A 42 3.10 4.16 -0.35
CA GLU A 42 3.19 3.27 -1.51
C GLU A 42 1.81 2.98 -2.12
N SER A 43 0.77 2.83 -1.29
CA SER A 43 -0.60 2.64 -1.78
C SER A 43 -1.09 3.82 -2.61
N ILE A 44 -0.86 5.05 -2.13
CA ILE A 44 -1.20 6.28 -2.85
C ILE A 44 -0.38 6.41 -4.13
N ALA A 45 0.93 6.17 -4.06
CA ALA A 45 1.84 6.25 -5.19
C ALA A 45 1.42 5.32 -6.34
N ARG A 46 1.05 4.07 -6.03
CA ARG A 46 0.58 3.11 -7.04
C ARG A 46 -0.77 3.49 -7.66
N VAL A 47 -1.67 4.12 -6.91
CA VAL A 47 -2.94 4.64 -7.48
C VAL A 47 -2.65 5.74 -8.50
N LEU A 48 -1.77 6.67 -8.15
CA LEU A 48 -1.37 7.78 -9.02
C LEU A 48 -0.61 7.30 -10.25
N GLU A 49 0.25 6.28 -10.10
CA GLU A 49 0.91 5.67 -11.25
C GLU A 49 -0.09 4.97 -12.16
N GLN A 50 -1.01 4.20 -11.58
CA GLN A 50 -2.02 3.51 -12.35
C GLN A 50 -2.94 4.49 -13.07
N SER A 51 -3.29 5.63 -12.47
CA SER A 51 -4.14 6.64 -13.10
C SER A 51 -3.49 7.30 -14.32
N ARG A 52 -2.15 7.34 -14.39
CA ARG A 52 -1.39 7.76 -15.59
C ARG A 52 -1.46 6.72 -16.71
N LYS A 53 -1.60 5.44 -16.37
CA LYS A 53 -1.58 4.32 -17.32
C LYS A 53 -2.98 3.98 -17.84
N LYS A 54 -3.98 3.98 -16.95
CA LYS A 54 -5.37 3.55 -17.20
C LYS A 54 -6.34 4.30 -16.28
N SER A 55 -7.60 4.43 -16.70
CA SER A 55 -8.63 5.01 -15.84
C SER A 55 -8.84 4.18 -14.57
N VAL A 56 -8.86 4.86 -13.41
CA VAL A 56 -9.07 4.26 -12.09
C VAL A 56 -10.47 4.67 -11.61
N ARG A 57 -11.41 3.72 -11.61
CA ARG A 57 -12.81 3.99 -11.23
C ARG A 57 -13.01 4.29 -9.75
N ASN A 58 -12.23 3.67 -8.87
CA ASN A 58 -12.35 3.86 -7.42
C ASN A 58 -10.95 3.93 -6.77
N PRO A 59 -10.41 5.15 -6.59
CA PRO A 59 -9.05 5.38 -6.08
C PRO A 59 -8.83 4.82 -4.69
N VAL A 60 -9.82 5.00 -3.80
CA VAL A 60 -9.74 4.59 -2.40
C VAL A 60 -9.77 3.08 -2.26
N ALA A 61 -10.66 2.39 -2.98
CA ALA A 61 -10.71 0.93 -2.97
C ALA A 61 -9.44 0.31 -3.57
N TYR A 62 -8.89 0.95 -4.61
CA TYR A 62 -7.61 0.53 -5.19
C TYR A 62 -6.46 0.69 -4.18
N ALA A 63 -6.36 1.83 -3.51
CA ALA A 63 -5.38 2.06 -2.46
C ALA A 63 -5.49 1.03 -1.33
N MET A 64 -6.69 0.72 -0.85
CA MET A 64 -6.92 -0.31 0.17
C MET A 64 -6.50 -1.72 -0.31
N SER A 65 -6.70 -2.03 -1.59
CA SER A 65 -6.29 -3.31 -2.17
C SER A 65 -4.76 -3.43 -2.27
N VAL A 66 -4.09 -2.33 -2.65
CA VAL A 66 -2.63 -2.24 -2.66
C VAL A 66 -2.08 -2.38 -1.25
N ALA A 67 -2.63 -1.63 -0.29
CA ALA A 67 -2.27 -1.72 1.13
C ALA A 67 -2.39 -3.14 1.67
N LYS A 68 -3.50 -3.81 1.38
CA LYS A 68 -3.72 -5.21 1.74
C LYS A 68 -2.57 -6.08 1.23
N ASN A 69 -2.25 -6.01 -0.06
CA ASN A 69 -1.19 -6.81 -0.66
C ASN A 69 0.18 -6.55 -0.02
N ILE A 70 0.50 -5.28 0.27
CA ILE A 70 1.75 -4.91 0.94
C ILE A 70 1.84 -5.55 2.32
N VAL A 71 0.81 -5.38 3.16
CA VAL A 71 0.82 -5.90 4.54
C VAL A 71 0.89 -7.43 4.56
N PHE A 72 0.13 -8.12 3.71
CA PHE A 72 0.19 -9.58 3.61
C PHE A 72 1.55 -10.08 3.12
N LYS A 73 2.21 -9.35 2.21
CA LYS A 73 3.56 -9.69 1.76
C LYS A 73 4.59 -9.49 2.86
N SER A 74 4.51 -8.38 3.60
CA SER A 74 5.39 -8.11 4.74
C SER A 74 5.23 -9.16 5.84
N ALA A 75 4.00 -9.55 6.18
CA ALA A 75 3.73 -10.61 7.17
C ALA A 75 4.34 -11.96 6.77
N ASN A 76 4.28 -12.32 5.48
CA ASN A 76 4.89 -13.54 4.98
C ASN A 76 6.43 -13.48 4.94
N GLN A 77 7.00 -12.27 4.78
CA GLN A 77 8.46 -12.07 4.80
C GLN A 77 9.04 -12.06 6.21
N SER A 78 8.34 -11.54 7.21
CA SER A 78 8.78 -11.62 8.61
C SER A 78 8.84 -13.06 9.14
N ALA A 79 7.98 -13.96 8.64
CA ALA A 79 7.98 -15.38 9.00
C ALA A 79 9.18 -16.16 8.45
N VAL A 80 9.79 -15.72 7.34
CA VAL A 80 10.95 -16.41 6.74
C VAL A 80 12.30 -15.95 7.33
N SER A 81 12.36 -14.77 7.96
CA SER A 81 13.59 -14.24 8.55
C SER A 81 13.86 -14.73 9.99
N VAL A 82 12.93 -15.46 10.63
CA VAL A 82 13.09 -16.05 11.96
C VAL A 82 13.12 -17.58 11.82
N GLY A 83 14.12 -18.12 11.14
CA GLY A 83 14.15 -19.55 10.86
C GLY A 83 15.45 -20.10 10.28
N GLY A 84 16.59 -19.47 10.54
CA GLY A 84 17.84 -19.99 10.00
C GLY A 84 19.07 -19.38 10.62
N GLU A 85 19.38 -19.74 11.87
CA GLU A 85 20.74 -19.95 12.39
C GLU A 85 20.67 -20.85 13.65
N GLU A 86 20.11 -22.06 13.52
CA GLU A 86 20.35 -23.12 14.50
C GLU A 86 21.15 -24.25 13.85
N GLY A 87 22.35 -24.50 14.40
CA GLY A 87 22.94 -25.83 14.44
C GLY A 87 23.79 -26.25 13.25
N ARG A 88 25.03 -25.75 13.18
CA ARG A 88 26.17 -26.61 12.79
C ARG A 88 27.37 -26.36 13.71
N SER A 89 27.33 -27.01 14.87
CA SER A 89 28.54 -27.43 15.58
C SER A 89 29.28 -28.48 14.75
N SER A 90 30.56 -28.20 14.49
CA SER A 90 31.71 -29.13 14.39
C SER A 90 31.65 -30.27 13.34
N PRO A 91 32.79 -30.82 12.90
CA PRO A 91 33.79 -31.49 13.73
C PRO A 91 35.03 -30.65 14.08
#